data_AF-A0A662W8G8-F1
#
_entry.id   AF-A0A662W8G8-F1
#
_cell.length_a   1.000
_cell.length_b   1.000
_cell.length_c   1.000
_cell.angle_alpha   90.00
_cell.angle_beta   90.00
_cell.angle_gamma   90.00
#
_symmetry.space_group_name_H-M   'P 1'
#
loop_
_entity.id
_entity.type
_entity.pdbx_description
1 polymer ?
#
loop_
_entity_poly.entity_id
_entity_poly.type
_entity_poly.pdbx_seq_one_letter_code
_entity_poly.pdbx_strand_id
1 'polypeptide(L)'
;MKVEGIDKLTLEDFEELDDMIPTDDIETNVMKKDVFSRLSPDAKELLVRESIRRVIRKYGEDGLTIDEIVELTGHSRSAVKRHLDSLCALREVYCLKKNRKITLYYPNGKPLHTVGKKRLEWESDWKNNPIFEITVNIGPKDRLFLHIVEKKFTILEGETPEGAIMVPLDHLDDFIEALKELKKEVEGIDHA
;
A
#
# COMPACT_ATOMS: atom_id res chain seq x y z
N MET A 1 -34.18 11.89 -5.35
CA MET A 1 -33.56 11.49 -6.62
C MET A 1 -32.67 10.30 -6.30
N LYS A 2 -33.03 9.10 -6.76
CA LYS A 2 -32.26 7.88 -6.49
C LYS A 2 -31.01 7.90 -7.37
N VAL A 3 -29.83 7.81 -6.76
CA VAL A 3 -28.58 7.55 -7.49
C VAL A 3 -28.40 6.04 -7.46
N GLU A 4 -28.80 5.39 -8.55
CA GLU A 4 -28.49 3.99 -8.82
C GLU A 4 -27.08 3.89 -9.41
N GLY A 5 -26.30 2.90 -8.98
CA GLY A 5 -25.00 2.57 -9.56
C GLY A 5 -23.78 2.93 -8.72
N ILE A 6 -23.70 2.43 -7.49
CA ILE A 6 -22.40 2.08 -6.89
C ILE A 6 -22.53 0.60 -6.55
N ASP A 7 -22.03 -0.25 -7.45
CA ASP A 7 -21.83 -1.66 -7.09
C ASP A 7 -20.80 -1.68 -5.95
N LYS A 8 -21.30 -1.97 -4.75
CA LYS A 8 -20.46 -2.24 -3.60
C LYS A 8 -19.76 -3.56 -3.88
N LEU A 9 -18.45 -3.50 -4.17
CA LEU A 9 -17.59 -4.67 -4.15
C LEU A 9 -17.83 -5.44 -2.85
N THR A 10 -18.29 -6.67 -2.97
CA THR A 10 -18.62 -7.57 -1.86
C THR A 10 -17.39 -8.33 -1.41
N LEU A 11 -17.40 -8.87 -0.20
CA LEU A 11 -16.33 -9.76 0.29
C LEU A 11 -16.17 -11.00 -0.61
N GLU A 12 -17.27 -11.44 -1.24
CA GLU A 12 -17.29 -12.53 -2.22
C GLU A 12 -16.51 -12.15 -3.50
N ASP A 13 -16.59 -10.89 -3.97
CA ASP A 13 -15.76 -10.41 -5.08
C ASP A 13 -14.25 -10.40 -4.73
N PHE A 14 -13.90 -10.25 -3.45
CA PHE A 14 -12.50 -10.35 -2.98
C PHE A 14 -12.02 -11.78 -2.80
N GLU A 15 -12.91 -12.72 -2.48
CA GLU A 15 -12.63 -14.16 -2.40
C GLU A 15 -12.46 -14.79 -3.78
N GLU A 16 -13.25 -14.38 -4.79
CA GLU A 16 -13.04 -14.81 -6.19
C GLU A 16 -11.71 -14.28 -6.80
N LEU A 17 -11.17 -13.20 -6.23
CA LEU A 17 -9.85 -12.64 -6.57
C LEU A 17 -8.69 -13.28 -5.80
N ASP A 18 -8.93 -14.10 -4.77
CA ASP A 18 -7.87 -14.90 -4.13
C ASP A 18 -7.30 -15.97 -5.08
N ASP A 19 -8.07 -16.34 -6.11
CA ASP A 19 -7.66 -17.19 -7.24
C ASP A 19 -7.00 -16.40 -8.39
N MET A 20 -6.43 -15.22 -8.11
CA MET A 20 -5.59 -14.45 -9.07
C MET A 20 -4.17 -15.02 -9.27
N ILE A 21 -3.93 -16.28 -8.93
CA ILE A 21 -2.83 -17.03 -9.52
C ILE A 21 -3.38 -17.56 -10.85
N PRO A 22 -2.70 -17.37 -11.99
CA PRO A 22 -3.08 -18.06 -13.21
C PRO A 22 -3.15 -19.57 -12.92
N THR A 23 -4.35 -20.13 -12.85
CA THR A 23 -4.57 -21.57 -12.98
C THR A 23 -4.75 -21.86 -14.46
N ASP A 24 -4.33 -23.04 -14.92
CA ASP A 24 -4.41 -23.47 -16.32
C ASP A 24 -5.87 -23.65 -16.83
N ASP A 25 -6.86 -23.21 -16.05
CA ASP A 25 -8.29 -23.35 -16.35
C ASP A 25 -8.79 -22.18 -17.21
N ILE A 26 -9.12 -22.51 -18.47
CA ILE A 26 -9.49 -21.55 -19.52
C ILE A 26 -10.82 -20.83 -19.21
N GLU A 27 -11.76 -21.48 -18.52
CA GLU A 27 -13.10 -20.91 -18.22
C GLU A 27 -13.04 -19.80 -17.17
N THR A 28 -12.20 -19.94 -16.15
CA THR A 28 -11.99 -18.94 -15.09
C THR A 28 -11.34 -17.67 -15.62
N ASN A 29 -10.46 -17.79 -16.63
CA ASN A 29 -9.76 -16.66 -17.23
C ASN A 29 -10.67 -15.76 -18.11
N VAL A 30 -11.72 -16.33 -18.71
CA VAL A 30 -12.67 -15.61 -19.56
C VAL A 30 -13.69 -14.82 -18.72
N MET A 31 -14.24 -15.41 -17.66
CA MET A 31 -15.12 -14.73 -16.70
C MET A 31 -14.42 -13.54 -16.02
N LYS A 32 -13.15 -13.69 -15.65
CA LYS A 32 -12.32 -12.64 -15.03
C LYS A 32 -12.10 -11.41 -15.94
N LYS A 33 -12.02 -11.60 -17.26
CA LYS A 33 -11.88 -10.49 -18.24
C LYS A 33 -13.16 -9.67 -18.40
N ASP A 34 -14.32 -10.32 -18.38
CA ASP A 34 -15.61 -9.66 -18.57
C ASP A 34 -15.96 -8.75 -17.40
N VAL A 35 -15.74 -9.20 -16.16
CA VAL A 35 -15.95 -8.39 -14.95
C VAL A 35 -14.98 -7.21 -14.94
N PHE A 36 -13.68 -7.46 -15.21
CA PHE A 36 -12.68 -6.40 -15.23
C PHE A 36 -13.03 -5.30 -16.24
N SER A 37 -13.56 -5.64 -17.42
CA SER A 37 -13.91 -4.66 -18.44
C SER A 37 -14.97 -3.64 -17.98
N ARG A 38 -15.89 -4.06 -17.10
CA ARG A 38 -17.04 -3.27 -16.61
C ARG A 38 -16.71 -2.34 -15.44
N LEU A 39 -15.54 -2.53 -14.82
CA LEU A 39 -15.11 -1.71 -13.68
C LEU A 39 -14.75 -0.28 -14.10
N SER A 40 -14.93 0.65 -13.15
CA SER A 40 -14.44 2.02 -13.29
C SER A 40 -12.91 2.06 -13.46
N PRO A 41 -12.35 3.11 -14.09
CA PRO A 41 -10.90 3.26 -14.20
C PRO A 41 -10.18 3.18 -12.85
N ASP A 42 -10.73 3.79 -11.80
CA ASP A 42 -10.13 3.81 -10.47
C ASP A 42 -10.14 2.42 -9.82
N ALA A 43 -11.23 1.66 -9.97
CA ALA A 43 -11.30 0.29 -9.50
C ALA A 43 -10.31 -0.63 -10.24
N LYS A 44 -10.12 -0.42 -11.54
CA LYS A 44 -9.10 -1.14 -12.34
C LYS A 44 -7.70 -0.85 -11.82
N GLU A 45 -7.35 0.42 -11.58
CA GLU A 45 -6.04 0.79 -11.02
C GLU A 45 -5.82 0.19 -9.63
N LEU A 46 -6.86 0.14 -8.79
CA LEU A 46 -6.78 -0.48 -7.47
C LEU A 46 -6.50 -1.98 -7.56
N LEU A 47 -7.20 -2.70 -8.44
CA LEU A 47 -7.00 -4.14 -8.65
C LEU A 47 -5.62 -4.46 -9.21
N VAL A 48 -5.13 -3.68 -10.19
CA VAL A 48 -3.79 -3.86 -10.72
C VAL A 48 -2.75 -3.68 -9.60
N ARG A 49 -2.87 -2.61 -8.79
CA ARG A 49 -1.98 -2.38 -7.65
C ARG A 49 -2.01 -3.52 -6.62
N GLU A 50 -3.20 -4.01 -6.29
CA GLU A 50 -3.38 -5.12 -5.34
C GLU A 50 -2.76 -6.43 -5.87
N SER A 51 -2.98 -6.76 -7.15
CA SER A 51 -2.39 -7.96 -7.75
C SER A 51 -0.85 -7.93 -7.71
N ILE A 52 -0.23 -6.78 -8.02
CA ILE A 52 1.22 -6.57 -7.93
C ILE A 52 1.70 -6.71 -6.48
N ARG A 53 1.01 -6.07 -5.53
CA ARG A 53 1.32 -6.16 -4.09
C ARG A 53 1.31 -7.61 -3.62
N ARG A 54 0.31 -8.40 -4.01
CA ARG A 54 0.18 -9.82 -3.65
C ARG A 54 1.34 -10.65 -4.22
N VAL A 55 1.67 -10.46 -5.50
CA VAL A 55 2.80 -11.16 -6.15
C VAL A 55 4.10 -10.89 -5.42
N ILE A 56 4.40 -9.64 -5.06
CA ILE A 56 5.62 -9.28 -4.33
C ILE A 56 5.62 -9.87 -2.92
N ARG A 57 4.49 -9.85 -2.21
CA ARG A 57 4.36 -10.47 -0.88
C ARG A 57 4.57 -11.97 -0.90
N LYS A 58 4.13 -12.64 -1.98
CA LYS A 58 4.17 -14.10 -2.09
C LYS A 58 5.51 -14.63 -2.61
N TYR A 59 6.11 -13.95 -3.59
CA TYR A 59 7.29 -14.45 -4.31
C TYR A 59 8.53 -13.56 -4.20
N GLY A 60 8.42 -12.37 -3.59
CA GLY A 60 9.50 -11.39 -3.57
C GLY A 60 10.46 -11.47 -2.39
N GLU A 61 10.52 -12.58 -1.66
CA GLU A 61 11.46 -12.74 -0.53
C GLU A 61 12.92 -12.54 -0.96
N ASP A 62 13.30 -13.09 -2.12
CA ASP A 62 14.62 -12.89 -2.73
C ASP A 62 14.70 -11.64 -3.64
N GLY A 63 13.59 -10.93 -3.77
CA GLY A 63 13.42 -9.74 -4.60
C GLY A 63 13.05 -10.07 -6.05
N LEU A 64 12.04 -9.39 -6.59
CA LEU A 64 11.62 -9.54 -7.97
C LEU A 64 12.06 -8.35 -8.82
N THR A 65 12.39 -8.60 -10.07
CA THR A 65 12.53 -7.58 -11.11
C THR A 65 11.16 -7.18 -11.69
N ILE A 66 11.10 -6.05 -12.40
CA ILE A 66 9.88 -5.65 -13.12
C ILE A 66 9.48 -6.73 -14.14
N ASP A 67 10.45 -7.34 -14.82
CA ASP A 67 10.20 -8.37 -15.82
C ASP A 67 9.52 -9.61 -15.22
N GLU A 68 10.02 -10.09 -14.08
CA GLU A 68 9.39 -11.20 -13.35
C GLU A 68 7.98 -10.85 -12.85
N ILE A 69 7.77 -9.61 -12.36
CA ILE A 69 6.43 -9.17 -11.93
C ILE A 69 5.47 -9.08 -13.12
N VAL A 70 5.93 -8.61 -14.28
CA VAL A 70 5.13 -8.59 -15.52
C VAL A 70 4.74 -10.00 -15.93
N GLU A 71 5.66 -10.95 -15.87
CA GLU A 71 5.39 -12.35 -16.20
C GLU A 71 4.37 -12.97 -15.23
N LEU A 72 4.53 -12.73 -13.93
CA LEU A 72 3.65 -13.27 -12.88
C LEU A 72 2.25 -12.64 -12.88
N THR A 73 2.13 -11.37 -13.26
CA THR A 73 0.85 -10.63 -13.19
C THR A 73 0.13 -10.50 -14.53
N GLY A 74 0.85 -10.62 -15.66
CA GLY A 74 0.33 -10.35 -17.00
C GLY A 74 0.09 -8.86 -17.31
N HIS A 75 0.41 -7.94 -16.39
CA HIS A 75 0.23 -6.50 -16.59
C HIS A 75 1.34 -5.89 -17.43
N SER A 76 1.04 -4.79 -18.11
CA SER A 76 2.06 -4.09 -18.91
C SER A 76 3.19 -3.55 -18.02
N ARG A 77 4.41 -3.50 -18.57
CA ARG A 77 5.59 -2.96 -17.86
C ARG A 77 5.36 -1.55 -17.31
N SER A 78 4.66 -0.70 -18.06
CA SER A 78 4.39 0.68 -17.64
C SER A 78 3.41 0.74 -16.46
N ALA A 79 2.35 -0.08 -16.47
CA ALA A 79 1.43 -0.19 -15.35
C ALA A 79 2.15 -0.74 -14.10
N VAL A 80 2.91 -1.83 -14.26
CA VAL A 80 3.70 -2.42 -13.18
C VAL A 80 4.63 -1.39 -12.56
N LYS A 81 5.40 -0.67 -13.38
CA LYS A 81 6.30 0.38 -12.88
C LYS A 81 5.55 1.47 -12.12
N ARG A 82 4.45 2.00 -12.67
CA ARG A 82 3.66 3.06 -12.02
C ARG A 82 3.17 2.64 -10.64
N HIS A 83 2.61 1.43 -10.53
CA HIS A 83 2.10 0.93 -9.25
C HIS A 83 3.23 0.56 -8.28
N LEU A 84 4.37 0.07 -8.75
CA LEU A 84 5.56 -0.14 -7.92
C LEU A 84 6.06 1.18 -7.33
N ASP A 85 6.08 2.26 -8.12
CA ASP A 85 6.46 3.59 -7.64
C ASP A 85 5.52 4.03 -6.48
N SER A 86 4.21 3.83 -6.61
CA SER A 86 3.24 4.08 -5.53
C SER A 86 3.44 3.18 -4.30
N LEU A 87 3.62 1.87 -4.50
CA LEU A 87 3.82 0.92 -3.41
C LEU A 87 5.12 1.18 -2.64
N CYS A 88 6.16 1.65 -3.32
CA CYS A 88 7.40 2.08 -2.69
C CYS A 88 7.21 3.36 -1.88
N ALA A 89 6.46 4.34 -2.41
CA ALA A 89 6.14 5.58 -1.70
C ALA A 89 5.33 5.31 -0.41
N LEU A 90 4.42 4.34 -0.47
CA LEU A 90 3.63 3.88 0.69
C LEU A 90 4.39 2.95 1.64
N ARG A 91 5.68 2.68 1.37
CA ARG A 91 6.53 1.77 2.14
C ARG A 91 5.95 0.36 2.28
N GLU A 92 5.10 -0.07 1.35
CA GLU A 92 4.57 -1.45 1.31
C GLU A 92 5.47 -2.39 0.51
N VAL A 93 6.30 -1.82 -0.37
CA VAL A 93 7.33 -2.50 -1.15
C VAL A 93 8.66 -1.77 -0.95
N TYR A 94 9.73 -2.53 -0.78
CA TYR A 94 11.09 -2.01 -0.71
C TYR A 94 11.79 -2.24 -2.05
N CYS A 95 12.51 -1.26 -2.57
CA CYS A 95 13.29 -1.42 -3.80
C CYS A 95 14.80 -1.23 -3.56
N LEU A 96 15.61 -2.10 -4.16
CA LEU A 96 17.07 -2.07 -4.08
C LEU A 96 17.66 -2.03 -5.48
N LYS A 97 18.46 -1.00 -5.76
CA LYS A 97 19.26 -0.93 -7.00
C LYS A 97 20.52 -1.76 -6.81
N LYS A 98 20.57 -2.95 -7.40
CA LYS A 98 21.75 -3.85 -7.36
C LYS A 98 22.87 -3.32 -8.26
N ASN A 99 22.52 -2.69 -9.37
CA ASN A 99 23.43 -1.97 -10.27
C ASN A 99 22.64 -0.96 -11.13
N ARG A 100 23.27 -0.32 -12.13
CA ARG A 100 22.61 0.64 -13.03
C ARG A 100 21.41 0.08 -13.81
N LYS A 101 21.31 -1.23 -13.96
CA LYS A 101 20.31 -1.90 -14.83
C LYS A 101 19.27 -2.69 -14.05
N ILE A 102 19.57 -3.13 -12.83
CA ILE A 102 18.75 -4.07 -12.07
C ILE A 102 18.27 -3.40 -10.78
N THR A 103 16.95 -3.27 -10.68
CA THR A 103 16.23 -2.94 -9.45
C THR A 103 15.44 -4.16 -9.02
N LEU A 104 15.59 -4.56 -7.76
CA LEU A 104 14.86 -5.65 -7.13
C LEU A 104 13.81 -5.07 -6.17
N TYR A 105 12.63 -5.69 -6.13
CA TYR A 105 11.48 -5.29 -5.34
C TYR A 105 11.15 -6.39 -4.33
N TYR A 106 11.17 -6.03 -3.06
CA TYR A 106 10.97 -6.92 -1.93
C TYR A 106 9.68 -6.53 -1.20
N PRO A 107 8.98 -7.48 -0.55
CA PRO A 107 7.91 -7.13 0.34
C PRO A 107 8.46 -6.34 1.52
N ASN A 108 7.82 -5.22 1.86
CA ASN A 108 8.23 -4.44 3.01
C ASN A 108 7.36 -4.79 4.21
N GLY A 109 7.76 -5.90 4.81
CA GLY A 109 7.17 -6.48 6.00
C GLY A 109 5.75 -7.01 5.89
N LYS A 110 5.37 -7.80 6.89
CA LYS A 110 4.00 -8.30 7.10
C LYS A 110 3.42 -7.57 8.31
N PRO A 111 2.21 -6.98 8.22
CA PRO A 111 1.54 -6.46 9.40
C PRO A 111 1.46 -7.54 10.47
N LEU A 112 1.87 -7.25 11.71
CA LEU A 112 1.54 -8.12 12.83
C LEU A 112 0.04 -7.95 13.06
N HIS A 113 -0.76 -8.84 12.46
CA HIS A 113 -2.22 -8.85 12.59
C HIS A 113 -2.72 -8.91 14.04
N THR A 114 -1.83 -9.18 15.00
CA THR A 114 -2.13 -9.28 16.44
C THR A 114 -1.50 -8.19 17.31
N VAL A 115 -0.62 -7.32 16.79
CA VAL A 115 0.10 -6.33 17.62
C VAL A 115 -0.27 -4.91 17.20
N GLY A 116 -1.30 -4.39 17.86
CA GLY A 116 -1.54 -2.95 18.04
C GLY A 116 -1.70 -2.15 16.75
N LYS A 117 -2.94 -1.99 16.29
CA LYS A 117 -3.31 -0.92 15.38
C LYS A 117 -3.73 0.30 16.20
N LYS A 118 -3.12 1.45 15.93
CA LYS A 118 -3.53 2.74 16.49
C LYS A 118 -3.95 3.68 15.36
N ARG A 119 -4.99 4.44 15.62
CA ARG A 119 -5.48 5.49 14.73
C ARG A 119 -5.34 6.82 15.44
N LEU A 120 -4.78 7.80 14.74
CA LEU A 120 -4.67 9.17 15.19
C LEU A 120 -5.39 10.06 14.18
N GLU A 121 -6.42 10.73 14.67
CA GLU A 121 -7.26 11.63 13.90
C GLU A 121 -7.59 12.79 14.84
N TRP A 122 -7.47 14.02 14.35
CA TRP A 122 -7.75 15.22 15.14
C TRP A 122 -9.09 15.80 14.75
N GLU A 123 -9.86 16.19 15.76
CA GLU A 123 -10.98 17.10 15.58
C GLU A 123 -10.40 18.49 15.28
N SER A 124 -10.58 18.96 14.06
CA SER A 124 -10.24 20.33 13.68
C SER A 124 -11.27 20.87 12.67
N ASP A 125 -11.45 22.18 12.71
CA ASP A 125 -12.29 22.99 11.84
C ASP A 125 -11.75 23.09 10.41
N TRP A 126 -10.54 22.58 10.15
CA TRP A 126 -9.93 22.54 8.83
C TRP A 126 -10.54 21.41 7.99
N LYS A 127 -10.98 21.72 6.77
CA LYS A 127 -11.43 20.70 5.82
C LYS A 127 -10.23 19.83 5.39
N ASN A 128 -10.36 18.51 5.56
CA ASN A 128 -9.41 17.45 5.18
C ASN A 128 -8.23 17.23 6.15
N ASN A 129 -8.51 16.93 7.43
CA ASN A 129 -7.45 16.47 8.33
C ASN A 129 -6.90 15.11 7.87
N PRO A 130 -5.56 14.92 7.89
CA PRO A 130 -4.99 13.62 7.65
C PRO A 130 -5.33 12.67 8.78
N ILE A 131 -5.57 11.41 8.41
CA ILE A 131 -5.73 10.29 9.32
C ILE A 131 -4.39 9.56 9.34
N PHE A 132 -3.81 9.35 10.53
CA PHE A 132 -2.64 8.49 10.65
C PHE A 132 -3.02 7.12 11.19
N GLU A 133 -2.70 6.09 10.42
CA GLU A 133 -2.79 4.70 10.85
C GLU A 133 -1.40 4.21 11.22
N ILE A 134 -1.25 3.72 12.45
CA ILE A 134 0.02 3.29 13.02
C ILE A 134 -0.08 1.79 13.32
N THR A 135 0.82 1.01 12.73
CA THR A 135 0.91 -0.45 12.93
C THR A 135 2.34 -0.87 13.23
N VAL A 136 2.50 -2.06 13.81
CA VAL A 136 3.80 -2.73 13.90
C VAL A 136 3.88 -3.81 12.83
N ASN A 137 4.93 -3.76 12.01
CA ASN A 137 5.15 -4.71 10.92
C ASN A 137 6.46 -5.48 11.16
N ILE A 138 6.48 -6.76 10.79
CA ILE A 138 7.71 -7.57 10.76
C ILE A 138 8.34 -7.41 9.39
N GLY A 139 9.48 -6.75 9.30
CA GLY A 139 10.26 -6.61 8.08
C GLY A 139 11.27 -7.74 7.87
N PRO A 140 12.22 -7.58 6.94
CA PRO A 140 13.24 -8.58 6.65
C PRO A 140 14.05 -8.97 7.90
N LYS A 141 14.42 -10.25 8.00
CA LYS A 141 15.16 -10.83 9.15
C LYS A 141 14.44 -10.68 10.49
N ASP A 142 13.11 -10.74 10.48
CA ASP A 142 12.24 -10.63 11.66
C ASP A 142 12.40 -9.34 12.46
N ARG A 143 12.95 -8.27 11.85
CA ARG A 143 13.08 -6.97 12.51
C ARG A 143 11.72 -6.27 12.56
N LEU A 144 11.39 -5.71 13.71
CA LEU A 144 10.15 -4.97 13.91
C LEU A 144 10.28 -3.51 13.46
N PHE A 145 9.23 -3.00 12.84
CA PHE A 145 9.14 -1.61 12.39
C PHE A 145 7.79 -1.03 12.81
N LEU A 146 7.82 0.22 13.27
CA LEU A 146 6.63 1.06 13.33
C LEU A 146 6.35 1.58 11.93
N HIS A 147 5.15 1.32 11.40
CA HIS A 147 4.67 1.81 10.12
C HIS A 147 3.57 2.84 10.39
N ILE A 148 3.79 4.07 9.94
CA ILE A 148 2.82 5.16 10.09
C ILE A 148 2.38 5.54 8.68
N VAL A 149 1.11 5.33 8.38
CA VAL A 149 0.50 5.61 7.08
C VAL A 149 -0.42 6.82 7.22
N GLU A 150 -0.15 7.85 6.43
CA GLU A 150 -1.06 8.97 6.22
C GLU A 150 -2.16 8.54 5.24
N LYS A 151 -3.40 8.75 5.64
CA LYS A 151 -4.60 8.51 4.83
C LYS A 151 -5.41 9.79 4.73
N LYS A 152 -6.08 9.95 3.60
CA LYS A 152 -7.04 11.00 3.36
C LYS A 152 -8.41 10.39 3.15
N PHE A 153 -9.43 10.95 3.80
CA PHE A 153 -10.80 10.55 3.55
C PHE A 153 -11.40 11.39 2.41
N THR A 154 -11.99 10.73 1.42
CA THR A 154 -12.85 11.37 0.42
C THR A 154 -14.22 10.68 0.38
N ILE A 155 -15.27 11.42 0.03
CA ILE A 155 -16.64 10.88 -0.04
C ILE A 155 -16.75 9.77 -1.09
N LEU A 156 -15.96 9.88 -2.17
CA LEU A 156 -15.99 8.96 -3.31
C LEU A 156 -15.14 7.70 -3.07
N GLU A 157 -13.94 7.87 -2.51
CA GLU A 157 -12.95 6.79 -2.43
C GLU A 157 -12.79 6.21 -1.02
N GLY A 158 -13.42 6.83 -0.01
CA GLY A 158 -13.19 6.49 1.39
C GLY A 158 -11.79 6.89 1.84
N GLU A 159 -11.13 6.04 2.64
CA GLU A 159 -9.77 6.30 3.12
C GLU A 159 -8.71 5.82 2.11
N THR A 160 -8.03 6.78 1.49
CA THR A 160 -6.94 6.51 0.54
C THR A 160 -5.59 6.81 1.20
N PRO A 161 -4.61 5.88 1.19
CA PRO A 161 -3.25 6.16 1.63
C PRO A 161 -2.56 7.19 0.73
N GLU A 162 -1.96 8.21 1.33
CA GLU A 162 -1.22 9.29 0.65
C GLU A 162 0.30 9.15 0.81
N GLY A 163 0.74 8.66 1.97
CA GLY A 163 2.16 8.53 2.28
C GLY A 163 2.40 7.62 3.48
N ALA A 164 3.65 7.20 3.67
CA ALA A 164 4.01 6.45 4.85
C ALA A 164 5.48 6.63 5.26
N ILE A 165 5.71 6.48 6.56
CA ILE A 165 7.04 6.36 7.15
C ILE A 165 7.18 5.02 7.86
N MET A 166 8.40 4.49 7.84
CA MET A 166 8.78 3.30 8.59
C MET A 166 9.96 3.62 9.49
N VAL A 167 9.82 3.29 10.77
CA VAL A 167 10.83 3.51 11.80
C VAL A 167 11.18 2.15 12.41
N PRO A 168 12.45 1.72 12.41
CA PRO A 168 12.85 0.51 13.12
C PRO A 168 12.47 0.62 14.61
N LEU A 169 11.82 -0.41 15.16
CA LEU A 169 11.26 -0.32 16.52
C LEU A 169 12.36 -0.16 17.59
N ASP A 170 13.56 -0.69 17.32
CA ASP A 170 14.75 -0.56 18.15
C ASP A 170 15.37 0.87 18.15
N HIS A 171 14.92 1.75 17.27
CA HIS A 171 15.28 3.17 17.22
C HIS A 171 14.08 4.10 17.47
N LEU A 172 12.96 3.57 17.96
CA LEU A 172 11.74 4.35 18.13
C LEU A 172 11.91 5.48 19.16
N ASP A 173 12.62 5.23 20.25
CA ASP A 173 12.83 6.24 21.30
C ASP A 173 13.63 7.43 20.77
N ASP A 174 14.72 7.17 20.01
CA ASP A 174 15.51 8.21 19.36
C ASP A 174 14.66 9.04 18.38
N PHE A 175 13.81 8.38 17.60
CA PHE A 175 12.88 9.05 16.68
C PHE A 175 11.88 9.94 17.41
N ILE A 176 11.31 9.47 18.52
CA ILE A 176 10.36 10.24 19.34
C ILE A 176 11.04 11.46 19.98
N GLU A 177 12.25 11.29 20.52
CA GLU A 177 12.99 12.40 21.12
C GLU A 177 13.33 13.48 20.08
N ALA A 178 13.79 13.10 18.87
CA ALA A 178 14.03 14.06 17.79
C ALA A 178 12.77 14.87 17.43
N LEU A 179 11.58 14.23 17.40
CA LEU A 179 10.32 14.95 17.17
C LEU A 179 9.97 15.91 18.32
N LYS A 180 10.23 15.53 19.57
CA LYS A 180 9.98 16.38 20.74
C LYS A 180 10.94 17.57 20.78
N GLU A 181 12.21 17.37 20.46
CA GLU A 181 13.21 18.43 20.36
C GLU A 181 12.82 19.45 19.30
N LEU A 182 12.49 18.99 18.09
CA LEU A 182 12.03 19.85 17.01
C LEU A 182 10.78 20.66 17.40
N LYS A 183 9.82 20.02 18.09
CA LYS A 183 8.63 20.73 18.59
C LYS A 183 9.01 21.89 19.53
N LYS A 184 9.92 21.68 20.48
CA LYS A 184 10.37 22.72 21.41
C LYS A 184 11.09 23.88 20.70
N GLU A 185 11.88 23.58 19.68
CA GLU A 185 12.56 24.61 18.87
C GLU A 185 11.57 25.50 18.12
N VAL A 186 10.48 24.92 17.63
CA VAL A 186 9.46 25.64 16.85
C VAL A 186 8.45 26.38 17.73
N GLU A 187 8.21 25.96 18.97
CA GLU A 187 7.35 26.67 19.94
C GLU A 187 7.84 28.10 20.27
N GLY A 188 9.10 28.43 19.95
CA GLY A 188 9.66 29.78 20.06
C GLY A 188 9.53 30.66 18.81
N ILE A 189 8.90 30.17 17.73
CA ILE A 189 8.72 30.91 16.48
C ILE A 189 7.32 31.54 16.50
N ASP A 190 7.25 32.83 16.84
CA ASP A 190 6.03 33.62 16.66
C ASP A 190 5.69 33.68 15.16
N HIS A 191 4.49 33.23 14.81
CA HIS A 191 3.94 33.40 13.46
C HIS A 191 3.57 34.88 13.27
N ALA A 192 4.51 35.65 12.70
CA ALA A 192 4.28 37.01 12.24
C ALA A 192 3.38 37.06 10.99
#